data_AF-A0AAV9V0V9-F1
#
_entry.id   AF-A0AAV9V0V9-F1
#
_cell.length_a   1.000
_cell.length_b   1.000
_cell.length_c   1.000
_cell.angle_alpha   90.00
_cell.angle_beta   90.00
_cell.angle_gamma   90.00
#
_symmetry.space_group_name_H-M   'P 1'
#
loop_
_entity.id
_entity.type
_entity.pdbx_description
1 polymer ?
#
loop_
_entity_poly.entity_id
_entity_poly.type
_entity_poly.pdbx_seq_one_letter_code
_entity_poly.pdbx_strand_id
1 'polypeptide(L)'
;MTRSFLNNAFFVSSLLAFYADPVHSSYHNQHRHARRTNALNKRSVPTYDGWSLTFSDDFTGAANTLPSSSNWLWDLGTSYPGGPSNWGTGEIQTYVKSTSNSYLDGEGNLNIVPIKSASGAWTSARMESVGTYRCVPGRQLLIEANIKLPDTPTSSQWGIWPAFWTMGSAFRNNGYSGWPYTGELDILEAVNGQGVGYNTIHCGVYPGGVCNEPNGIGYTSPFTKGEFHKFSLLLDRTASRWQDEYISWQRDGVEQFRVWGSRIGDEYTWGNLTHLPMFILLDVAIGGALPNAIAGFWTPTADTIGGLDSAMIIDYVAVYNSLGNTTTLNTSSTTTTTTTTTTTTTRTSTSSTTSKITSQSSAVPTTKPSTSVSKTTSAVKTTAKTTTTTVKTTTKTTTKTTAKTTPKTTTKTTAKTTAKTTAKTTAKTTAKTTAKTTAKTTAKTTAKTTAKTTAKTTAKTTAKTTAKTTAKTTAKTTAKTTAKTTAKTTAKAAAKTTAKTTAKTTPRTTARTTAKTTTRRV
;
A
#
# COMPACT_ATOMS: atom_id res chain seq x y z
N MET A 1 -63.63 30.27 56.29
CA MET A 1 -63.82 31.71 56.00
C MET A 1 -63.17 31.97 54.65
N THR A 2 -63.91 31.97 53.53
CA THR A 2 -64.62 33.14 52.92
C THR A 2 -63.64 34.19 52.35
N ARG A 3 -63.71 34.63 51.08
CA ARG A 3 -64.83 34.59 50.10
C ARG A 3 -64.39 34.89 48.65
N SER A 4 -65.23 34.44 47.69
CA SER A 4 -65.50 35.04 46.34
C SER A 4 -64.37 34.99 45.28
N PHE A 5 -64.58 35.12 43.95
CA PHE A 5 -65.50 34.54 42.91
C PHE A 5 -64.92 34.97 41.51
N LEU A 6 -65.29 34.51 40.30
CA LEU A 6 -66.34 33.61 39.77
C LEU A 6 -65.79 32.87 38.50
N ASN A 7 -66.63 32.11 37.77
CA ASN A 7 -66.33 31.46 36.47
C ASN A 7 -67.00 32.19 35.28
N ASN A 8 -66.51 31.97 34.05
CA ASN A 8 -67.25 31.24 32.99
C ASN A 8 -66.45 31.02 31.69
N ALA A 9 -66.85 30.01 30.90
CA ALA A 9 -66.24 29.57 29.64
C ALA A 9 -67.12 29.91 28.42
N PHE A 10 -66.61 29.77 27.19
CA PHE A 10 -67.26 29.04 26.08
C PHE A 10 -66.36 28.90 24.81
N PHE A 11 -66.67 27.89 24.00
CA PHE A 11 -66.09 27.59 22.66
C PHE A 11 -66.60 28.56 21.57
N VAL A 12 -65.91 28.63 20.41
CA VAL A 12 -66.43 28.32 19.04
C VAL A 12 -65.35 28.55 17.96
N SER A 13 -65.52 27.91 16.80
CA SER A 13 -64.57 27.75 15.69
C SER A 13 -64.69 28.82 14.57
N SER A 14 -63.69 28.81 13.68
CA SER A 14 -63.74 29.16 12.25
C SER A 14 -63.43 30.60 11.78
N LEU A 15 -62.26 30.73 11.14
CA LEU A 15 -62.05 31.17 9.75
C LEU A 15 -62.82 32.41 9.24
N LEU A 16 -62.10 33.50 8.91
CA LEU A 16 -61.92 33.99 7.51
C LEU A 16 -60.98 35.22 7.40
N ALA A 17 -60.36 35.35 6.21
CA ALA A 17 -59.89 36.58 5.55
C ALA A 17 -58.96 37.57 6.28
N PHE A 18 -57.66 37.49 5.94
CA PHE A 18 -56.83 38.68 5.72
C PHE A 18 -56.41 38.70 4.25
N TYR A 19 -56.57 39.84 3.57
CA TYR A 19 -56.05 40.08 2.22
C TYR A 19 -55.70 41.57 2.05
N ALA A 20 -54.54 41.86 1.48
CA ALA A 20 -53.98 43.18 1.18
C ALA A 20 -53.66 44.07 2.43
N ASP A 21 -52.59 44.88 2.48
CA ASP A 21 -51.52 45.13 1.48
C ASP A 21 -50.18 45.51 2.18
N PRO A 22 -49.10 46.01 1.53
CA PRO A 22 -47.81 45.31 1.56
C PRO A 22 -46.73 46.02 2.40
N VAL A 23 -45.45 45.71 2.11
CA VAL A 23 -44.21 46.19 2.76
C VAL A 23 -43.75 45.37 3.97
N HIS A 24 -43.34 44.13 3.71
CA HIS A 24 -42.40 43.38 4.55
C HIS A 24 -41.57 42.38 3.74
N SER A 25 -40.33 42.72 3.35
CA SER A 25 -39.24 41.77 3.06
C SER A 25 -37.92 42.51 2.76
N SER A 26 -37.15 42.86 3.78
CA SER A 26 -35.83 43.47 3.59
C SER A 26 -34.78 43.18 4.69
N TYR A 27 -34.98 42.16 5.54
CA TYR A 27 -33.96 41.74 6.53
C TYR A 27 -33.79 40.22 6.72
N HIS A 28 -34.25 39.40 5.77
CA HIS A 28 -34.04 37.95 5.78
C HIS A 28 -33.70 37.39 4.39
N ASN A 29 -32.65 37.93 3.73
CA ASN A 29 -32.18 37.35 2.46
C ASN A 29 -30.68 37.57 2.13
N GLN A 30 -29.78 37.48 3.12
CA GLN A 30 -28.32 37.55 2.89
C GLN A 30 -27.55 36.22 3.10
N HIS A 31 -28.22 35.12 3.41
CA HIS A 31 -27.61 33.78 3.47
C HIS A 31 -28.19 32.76 2.47
N ARG A 32 -29.02 33.21 1.50
CA ARG A 32 -29.68 32.31 0.52
C ARG A 32 -29.50 32.69 -0.96
N HIS A 33 -28.43 33.38 -1.35
CA HIS A 33 -28.03 33.48 -2.77
C HIS A 33 -26.51 33.40 -3.03
N ALA A 34 -25.76 32.73 -2.14
CA ALA A 34 -24.42 32.23 -2.45
C ALA A 34 -24.42 30.78 -2.96
N ARG A 35 -25.58 30.26 -3.41
CA ARG A 35 -25.66 29.05 -4.25
C ARG A 35 -25.24 29.39 -5.68
N ARG A 36 -24.02 29.94 -5.84
CA ARG A 36 -23.31 29.79 -7.10
C ARG A 36 -23.22 28.30 -7.34
N THR A 37 -23.76 27.85 -8.46
CA THR A 37 -23.42 26.56 -9.06
C THR A 37 -21.97 26.63 -9.53
N ASN A 38 -21.04 26.65 -8.58
CA ASN A 38 -19.87 25.81 -8.74
C ASN A 38 -20.43 24.39 -8.70
N ALA A 39 -20.85 23.90 -9.87
CA ALA A 39 -20.61 22.50 -10.14
C ALA A 39 -19.11 22.33 -9.85
N LEU A 40 -18.78 21.54 -8.83
CA LEU A 40 -17.43 21.02 -8.72
C LEU A 40 -17.18 20.36 -10.07
N ASN A 41 -16.31 20.94 -10.89
CA ASN A 41 -15.96 20.37 -12.17
C ASN A 41 -15.47 18.96 -11.86
N LYS A 42 -16.28 17.95 -12.23
CA LYS A 42 -15.95 16.54 -12.03
C LYS A 42 -14.51 16.36 -12.48
N ARG A 43 -13.63 15.87 -11.61
CA ARG A 43 -12.27 15.48 -11.99
C ARG A 43 -12.41 14.21 -12.82
N SER A 44 -12.79 14.39 -14.09
CA SER A 44 -12.70 13.32 -15.09
C SER A 44 -11.29 12.74 -15.02
N VAL A 45 -11.19 11.40 -15.09
CA VAL A 45 -9.93 10.67 -15.25
C VAL A 45 -9.02 11.44 -16.21
N PRO A 46 -7.85 11.94 -15.76
CA PRO A 46 -7.02 12.81 -16.60
C PRO A 46 -6.58 12.14 -17.89
N THR A 47 -6.30 12.95 -18.91
CA THR A 47 -5.61 12.52 -20.13
C THR A 47 -4.23 13.14 -20.15
N TYR A 48 -3.22 12.35 -20.51
CA TYR A 48 -1.82 12.80 -20.60
C TYR A 48 -1.30 12.61 -22.02
N ASP A 49 -0.73 13.66 -22.61
CA ASP A 49 -0.16 13.61 -23.96
C ASP A 49 0.98 12.59 -24.03
N GLY A 50 0.96 11.74 -25.06
CA GLY A 50 1.92 10.63 -25.17
C GLY A 50 1.58 9.41 -24.29
N TRP A 51 0.38 9.33 -23.70
CA TRP A 51 -0.06 8.18 -22.91
C TRP A 51 -1.36 7.56 -23.43
N SER A 52 -1.53 6.27 -23.19
CA SER A 52 -2.78 5.53 -23.40
C SER A 52 -3.36 5.13 -22.04
N LEU A 53 -4.62 5.51 -21.79
CA LEU A 53 -5.39 5.03 -20.64
C LEU A 53 -5.72 3.55 -20.86
N THR A 54 -5.13 2.68 -20.04
CA THR A 54 -5.25 1.21 -20.14
C THR A 54 -6.23 0.60 -19.15
N PHE A 55 -6.56 1.34 -18.08
CA PHE A 55 -7.66 1.04 -17.17
C PHE A 55 -8.06 2.32 -16.44
N SER A 56 -9.35 2.45 -16.14
CA SER A 56 -9.84 3.39 -15.14
C SER A 56 -11.11 2.89 -14.47
N ASP A 57 -11.32 3.32 -13.23
CA ASP A 57 -12.64 3.41 -12.63
C ASP A 57 -12.82 4.86 -12.17
N ASP A 58 -13.85 5.54 -12.69
CA ASP A 58 -14.21 6.92 -12.34
C ASP A 58 -15.36 6.98 -11.33
N PHE A 59 -15.72 5.83 -10.77
CA PHE A 59 -16.71 5.62 -9.71
C PHE A 59 -18.08 6.27 -9.96
N THR A 60 -18.42 6.55 -11.22
CA THR A 60 -19.75 7.03 -11.61
C THR A 60 -20.78 5.91 -11.44
N GLY A 61 -21.79 6.15 -10.61
CA GLY A 61 -22.91 5.24 -10.42
C GLY A 61 -23.97 5.84 -9.51
N ALA A 62 -25.01 5.07 -9.19
CA ALA A 62 -26.04 5.52 -8.26
C ALA A 62 -25.53 5.49 -6.80
N ALA A 63 -26.00 6.42 -5.98
CA ALA A 63 -25.69 6.48 -4.55
C ALA A 63 -25.99 5.16 -3.83
N ASN A 64 -25.16 4.80 -2.84
CA ASN A 64 -25.28 3.58 -2.04
C ASN A 64 -25.29 2.28 -2.89
N THR A 65 -24.55 2.26 -3.99
CA THR A 65 -24.27 1.04 -4.77
C THR A 65 -22.81 0.61 -4.62
N LEU A 66 -22.50 -0.65 -4.90
CA LEU A 66 -21.11 -1.13 -4.93
C LEU A 66 -20.43 -0.70 -6.25
N PRO A 67 -19.11 -0.40 -6.24
CA PRO A 67 -18.28 -0.36 -7.44
C PRO A 67 -18.45 -1.57 -8.35
N SER A 68 -18.10 -1.43 -9.64
CA SER A 68 -18.31 -2.52 -10.59
C SER A 68 -17.46 -3.75 -10.28
N SER A 69 -18.10 -4.93 -10.19
CA SER A 69 -17.39 -6.21 -10.06
C SER A 69 -16.72 -6.69 -11.36
N SER A 70 -16.80 -5.91 -12.46
CA SER A 70 -15.88 -6.09 -13.60
C SER A 70 -14.48 -5.58 -13.28
N ASN A 71 -14.39 -4.60 -12.38
CA ASN A 71 -13.17 -3.87 -12.06
C ASN A 71 -12.59 -4.33 -10.72
N TRP A 72 -13.45 -4.68 -9.75
CA TRP A 72 -13.03 -4.96 -8.37
C TRP A 72 -13.47 -6.32 -7.82
N LEU A 73 -12.54 -6.94 -7.09
CA LEU A 73 -12.77 -8.05 -6.17
C LEU A 73 -12.85 -7.50 -4.73
N TRP A 74 -13.45 -8.27 -3.82
CA TRP A 74 -13.47 -7.93 -2.38
C TRP A 74 -12.78 -9.03 -1.60
N ASP A 75 -11.85 -8.60 -0.77
CA ASP A 75 -11.22 -9.43 0.25
C ASP A 75 -12.13 -9.47 1.49
N LEU A 76 -12.32 -10.66 2.05
CA LEU A 76 -13.34 -10.93 3.05
C LEU A 76 -12.76 -11.58 4.30
N GLY A 77 -13.21 -11.13 5.47
CA GLY A 77 -12.78 -11.66 6.75
C GLY A 77 -11.53 -10.97 7.29
N THR A 78 -10.68 -11.76 7.96
CA THR A 78 -9.45 -11.30 8.63
C THR A 78 -8.18 -11.91 8.00
N SER A 79 -8.29 -12.52 6.82
CA SER A 79 -7.19 -13.14 6.09
C SER A 79 -7.63 -13.58 4.70
N TYR A 80 -6.72 -13.60 3.72
CA TYR A 80 -6.90 -14.40 2.50
C TYR A 80 -7.18 -15.89 2.82
N PRO A 81 -7.86 -16.65 1.95
CA PRO A 81 -8.08 -18.08 2.14
C PRO A 81 -6.77 -18.89 2.23
N GLY A 82 -6.35 -19.21 3.46
CA GLY A 82 -5.07 -19.89 3.73
C GLY A 82 -3.87 -18.96 3.91
N GLY A 83 -4.07 -17.64 3.83
CA GLY A 83 -3.07 -16.62 4.13
C GLY A 83 -2.86 -16.40 5.64
N PRO A 84 -2.01 -15.44 6.03
CA PRO A 84 -1.76 -15.12 7.43
C PRO A 84 -3.01 -14.53 8.11
N SER A 85 -3.21 -14.86 9.38
CA SER A 85 -4.26 -14.29 10.23
C SER A 85 -4.04 -12.80 10.45
N ASN A 86 -5.14 -12.04 10.54
CA ASN A 86 -5.14 -10.58 10.71
C ASN A 86 -4.28 -9.92 9.63
N TRP A 87 -4.47 -10.38 8.39
CA TRP A 87 -3.77 -9.99 7.16
C TRP A 87 -2.23 -9.97 7.21
N GLY A 88 -1.63 -10.58 8.24
CA GLY A 88 -0.19 -10.54 8.50
C GLY A 88 0.30 -9.32 9.29
N THR A 89 -0.53 -8.28 9.40
CA THR A 89 -0.21 -6.98 10.04
C THR A 89 -0.64 -6.92 11.51
N GLY A 90 -1.60 -7.75 11.94
CA GLY A 90 -2.20 -7.68 13.26
C GLY A 90 -3.36 -6.69 13.39
N GLU A 91 -3.87 -6.16 12.27
CA GLU A 91 -5.10 -5.37 12.19
C GLU A 91 -6.35 -6.13 12.68
N ILE A 92 -7.39 -5.41 13.12
CA ILE A 92 -8.48 -5.98 13.94
C ILE A 92 -9.87 -5.98 13.29
N GLN A 93 -10.03 -5.35 12.13
CA GLN A 93 -11.32 -5.29 11.42
C GLN A 93 -11.62 -6.57 10.64
N THR A 94 -12.91 -6.84 10.44
CA THR A 94 -13.38 -7.81 9.45
C THR A 94 -13.70 -7.07 8.14
N TYR A 95 -12.95 -7.31 7.06
CA TYR A 95 -13.33 -6.76 5.76
C TYR A 95 -14.59 -7.45 5.23
N VAL A 96 -15.52 -6.66 4.67
CA VAL A 96 -16.81 -7.14 4.17
C VAL A 96 -17.18 -6.50 2.84
N LYS A 97 -17.92 -7.24 2.01
CA LYS A 97 -18.59 -6.69 0.82
C LYS A 97 -19.98 -6.19 1.21
N SER A 98 -20.03 -4.95 1.70
CA SER A 98 -21.27 -4.25 2.08
C SER A 98 -21.24 -2.81 1.58
N THR A 99 -22.38 -2.26 1.15
CA THR A 99 -22.49 -0.83 0.84
C THR A 99 -22.38 0.06 2.08
N SER A 100 -22.35 -0.51 3.29
CA SER A 100 -21.96 0.23 4.50
C SER A 100 -20.46 0.55 4.53
N ASN A 101 -19.61 -0.27 3.89
CA ASN A 101 -18.15 -0.21 4.01
C ASN A 101 -17.42 0.13 2.70
N SER A 102 -18.03 -0.12 1.54
CA SER A 102 -17.54 0.33 0.23
C SER A 102 -18.72 0.73 -0.64
N TYR A 103 -18.88 2.00 -0.99
CA TYR A 103 -20.01 2.44 -1.82
C TYR A 103 -19.71 3.65 -2.71
N LEU A 104 -20.44 3.76 -3.81
CA LEU A 104 -20.51 4.95 -4.64
C LEU A 104 -21.46 5.96 -3.99
N ASP A 105 -21.04 7.22 -3.85
CA ASP A 105 -21.87 8.29 -3.25
C ASP A 105 -22.97 8.84 -4.17
N GLY A 106 -22.86 8.61 -5.48
CA GLY A 106 -23.75 9.21 -6.48
C GLY A 106 -23.24 10.54 -7.04
N GLU A 107 -22.12 11.05 -6.52
CA GLU A 107 -21.44 12.27 -6.96
C GLU A 107 -20.17 11.97 -7.77
N GLY A 108 -19.74 10.70 -7.78
CA GLY A 108 -18.63 10.19 -8.58
C GLY A 108 -17.46 9.66 -7.77
N ASN A 109 -17.63 9.36 -6.48
CA ASN A 109 -16.55 8.83 -5.65
C ASN A 109 -16.90 7.48 -5.03
N LEU A 110 -15.89 6.61 -4.93
CA LEU A 110 -15.89 5.47 -4.02
C LEU A 110 -15.55 5.95 -2.61
N ASN A 111 -16.35 5.55 -1.64
CA ASN A 111 -16.11 5.73 -0.21
C ASN A 111 -15.79 4.38 0.42
N ILE A 112 -14.56 4.18 0.89
CA ILE A 112 -14.17 3.05 1.75
C ILE A 112 -14.25 3.51 3.20
N VAL A 113 -15.18 2.93 3.97
CA VAL A 113 -15.61 3.44 5.28
C VAL A 113 -15.40 2.37 6.35
N PRO A 114 -14.51 2.58 7.34
CA PRO A 114 -14.40 1.70 8.50
C PRO A 114 -15.55 1.99 9.47
N ILE A 115 -16.23 0.96 9.97
CA ILE A 115 -17.37 1.08 10.90
C ILE A 115 -17.02 0.44 12.23
N LYS A 116 -17.14 1.22 13.31
CA LYS A 116 -17.11 0.75 14.70
C LYS A 116 -18.54 0.47 15.15
N SER A 117 -18.84 -0.78 15.50
CA SER A 117 -20.12 -1.14 16.11
C SER A 117 -20.22 -0.66 17.56
N ALA A 118 -21.43 -0.63 18.13
CA ALA A 118 -21.65 -0.30 19.54
C ALA A 118 -20.95 -1.26 20.53
N SER A 119 -20.60 -2.48 20.10
CA SER A 119 -19.80 -3.44 20.88
C SER A 119 -18.28 -3.30 20.66
N GLY A 120 -17.84 -2.30 19.92
CA GLY A 120 -16.42 -2.04 19.62
C GLY A 120 -15.80 -2.91 18.53
N ALA A 121 -16.57 -3.83 17.91
CA ALA A 121 -16.11 -4.61 16.76
C ALA A 121 -16.06 -3.74 15.49
N TRP A 122 -15.04 -3.96 14.65
CA TRP A 122 -14.78 -3.18 13.45
C TRP A 122 -15.08 -3.95 12.16
N THR A 123 -15.70 -3.28 11.18
CA THR A 123 -15.70 -3.70 9.77
C THR A 123 -15.08 -2.63 8.88
N SER A 124 -14.60 -3.02 7.71
CA SER A 124 -14.13 -2.12 6.66
C SER A 124 -14.28 -2.80 5.30
N ALA A 125 -13.72 -2.24 4.23
CA ALA A 125 -13.56 -2.93 2.95
C ALA A 125 -12.10 -2.92 2.48
N ARG A 126 -11.72 -3.99 1.78
CA ARG A 126 -10.47 -4.17 1.06
C ARG A 126 -10.82 -4.70 -0.32
N MET A 127 -10.33 -4.02 -1.34
CA MET A 127 -10.69 -4.26 -2.74
C MET A 127 -9.43 -4.44 -3.57
N GLU A 128 -9.43 -5.45 -4.44
CA GLU A 128 -8.36 -5.69 -5.41
C GLU A 128 -8.86 -5.45 -6.85
N SER A 129 -8.01 -4.96 -7.75
CA SER A 129 -8.35 -4.93 -9.17
C SER A 129 -8.50 -6.34 -9.75
N VAL A 130 -9.56 -6.57 -10.52
CA VAL A 130 -9.74 -7.79 -11.33
C VAL A 130 -8.62 -7.91 -12.35
N GLY A 131 -8.29 -6.80 -13.01
CA GLY A 131 -7.17 -6.68 -13.94
C GLY A 131 -5.81 -6.69 -13.24
N THR A 132 -4.78 -6.98 -14.04
CA THR A 132 -3.37 -6.83 -13.66
C THR A 132 -2.66 -6.00 -14.72
N TYR A 133 -1.74 -5.14 -14.29
CA TYR A 133 -1.07 -4.13 -15.11
C TYR A 133 0.45 -4.30 -15.01
N ARG A 134 1.19 -3.99 -16.07
CA ARG A 134 2.65 -4.11 -16.09
C ARG A 134 3.25 -2.96 -16.88
N CYS A 135 4.47 -2.53 -16.52
CA CYS A 135 5.21 -1.63 -17.38
C CYS A 135 5.76 -2.37 -18.60
N VAL A 136 5.37 -1.92 -19.79
CA VAL A 136 5.89 -2.47 -21.05
C VAL A 136 7.39 -2.15 -21.16
N PRO A 137 8.26 -3.09 -21.59
CA PRO A 137 9.67 -2.80 -21.82
C PRO A 137 9.87 -1.64 -22.81
N GLY A 138 10.84 -0.76 -22.54
CA GLY A 138 11.08 0.44 -23.34
C GLY A 138 10.04 1.55 -23.17
N ARG A 139 9.21 1.50 -22.13
CA ARG A 139 8.10 2.44 -21.89
C ARG A 139 7.98 2.82 -20.40
N GLN A 140 6.97 3.61 -20.08
CA GLN A 140 6.60 3.98 -18.72
C GLN A 140 5.19 3.48 -18.38
N LEU A 141 4.92 3.23 -17.09
CA LEU A 141 3.61 2.94 -16.52
C LEU A 141 3.32 3.98 -15.44
N LEU A 142 2.14 4.59 -15.47
CA LEU A 142 1.64 5.47 -14.41
C LEU A 142 0.40 4.83 -13.79
N ILE A 143 0.44 4.54 -12.50
CA ILE A 143 -0.71 4.13 -11.69
C ILE A 143 -1.05 5.33 -10.81
N GLU A 144 -2.27 5.86 -10.89
CA GLU A 144 -2.67 7.08 -10.19
C GLU A 144 -4.07 6.93 -9.58
N ALA A 145 -4.27 7.50 -8.40
CA ALA A 145 -5.59 7.69 -7.81
C ALA A 145 -5.72 9.10 -7.21
N ASN A 146 -6.89 9.72 -7.37
CA ASN A 146 -7.20 10.99 -6.72
C ASN A 146 -7.98 10.71 -5.43
N ILE A 147 -7.33 10.91 -4.29
CA ILE A 147 -7.79 10.45 -2.97
C ILE A 147 -7.91 11.65 -2.02
N LYS A 148 -9.00 11.68 -1.25
CA LYS A 148 -9.21 12.57 -0.10
C LYS A 148 -9.27 11.73 1.18
N LEU A 149 -8.48 12.14 2.17
CA LEU A 149 -8.55 11.63 3.55
C LEU A 149 -9.10 12.75 4.47
N PRO A 150 -10.04 12.46 5.39
CA PRO A 150 -10.65 13.44 6.28
C PRO A 150 -9.65 14.23 7.13
N ASP A 151 -9.95 15.51 7.35
CA ASP A 151 -9.20 16.42 8.24
C ASP A 151 -9.42 16.18 9.74
N THR A 152 -10.28 15.21 10.08
CA THR A 152 -10.57 14.69 11.44
C THR A 152 -9.35 14.70 12.37
N PRO A 153 -9.48 15.21 13.62
CA PRO A 153 -8.38 15.27 14.57
C PRO A 153 -7.70 13.91 14.80
N THR A 154 -6.37 13.91 14.85
CA THR A 154 -5.53 12.71 15.09
C THR A 154 -5.91 11.97 16.37
N SER A 155 -6.34 12.70 17.41
CA SER A 155 -6.85 12.16 18.67
C SER A 155 -7.97 11.13 18.50
N SER A 156 -8.79 11.29 17.45
CA SER A 156 -9.93 10.42 17.15
C SER A 156 -9.64 9.41 16.04
N GLN A 157 -8.38 9.29 15.60
CA GLN A 157 -7.98 8.53 14.40
C GLN A 157 -6.82 7.54 14.64
N TRP A 158 -6.37 7.36 15.88
CA TRP A 158 -5.37 6.35 16.24
C TRP A 158 -5.77 4.96 15.71
N GLY A 159 -4.90 4.32 14.94
CA GLY A 159 -5.14 3.02 14.32
C GLY A 159 -5.86 3.04 12.97
N ILE A 160 -6.43 4.16 12.51
CA ILE A 160 -6.99 4.25 11.15
C ILE A 160 -5.85 4.26 10.14
N TRP A 161 -5.89 3.34 9.17
CA TRP A 161 -4.82 3.06 8.20
C TRP A 161 -5.37 2.89 6.78
N PRO A 162 -5.70 3.98 6.05
CA PRO A 162 -5.97 3.94 4.62
C PRO A 162 -4.72 3.57 3.80
N ALA A 163 -4.91 2.73 2.78
CA ALA A 163 -3.85 2.32 1.86
C ALA A 163 -4.32 2.24 0.40
N PHE A 164 -3.47 2.74 -0.51
CA PHE A 164 -3.55 2.57 -1.97
C PHE A 164 -2.20 2.08 -2.48
N TRP A 165 -2.17 0.86 -3.03
CA TRP A 165 -0.95 0.09 -3.18
C TRP A 165 -1.06 -0.95 -4.30
N THR A 166 0.05 -1.63 -4.62
CA THR A 166 0.06 -2.73 -5.58
C THR A 166 0.79 -3.95 -5.04
N MET A 167 0.39 -5.12 -5.55
CA MET A 167 1.01 -6.42 -5.27
C MET A 167 1.27 -7.15 -6.57
N GLY A 168 2.42 -7.81 -6.70
CA GLY A 168 2.73 -8.67 -7.84
C GLY A 168 1.70 -9.78 -8.03
N SER A 169 1.17 -9.92 -9.24
CA SER A 169 0.12 -10.89 -9.59
C SER A 169 0.45 -12.35 -9.28
N ALA A 170 1.74 -12.69 -9.19
CA ALA A 170 2.23 -13.96 -8.70
C ALA A 170 1.70 -14.30 -7.30
N PHE A 171 1.47 -13.32 -6.42
CA PHE A 171 0.91 -13.53 -5.08
C PHE A 171 -0.47 -14.19 -5.14
N ARG A 172 -1.40 -13.62 -5.93
CA ARG A 172 -2.74 -14.17 -6.14
C ARG A 172 -2.68 -15.57 -6.79
N ASN A 173 -1.79 -15.75 -7.77
CA ASN A 173 -1.61 -17.03 -8.48
C ASN A 173 -1.02 -18.14 -7.57
N ASN A 174 -0.18 -17.78 -6.60
CA ASN A 174 0.43 -18.68 -5.62
C ASN A 174 -0.46 -18.90 -4.38
N GLY A 175 -1.77 -18.64 -4.49
CA GLY A 175 -2.72 -18.84 -3.39
C GLY A 175 -2.53 -17.85 -2.24
N TYR A 176 -2.23 -16.59 -2.55
CA TYR A 176 -1.98 -15.51 -1.59
C TYR A 176 -0.73 -15.77 -0.73
N SER A 177 0.35 -16.14 -1.40
CA SER A 177 1.64 -16.42 -0.78
C SER A 177 2.81 -15.94 -1.65
N GLY A 178 3.99 -15.81 -1.03
CA GLY A 178 5.21 -15.35 -1.70
C GLY A 178 5.59 -13.89 -1.44
N TRP A 179 4.87 -13.17 -0.58
CA TRP A 179 5.36 -11.89 -0.05
C TRP A 179 6.65 -12.11 0.78
N PRO A 180 7.66 -11.22 0.72
CA PRO A 180 7.74 -10.00 -0.10
C PRO A 180 8.35 -10.27 -1.49
N TYR A 181 8.78 -11.49 -1.78
CA TYR A 181 9.43 -11.86 -3.04
C TYR A 181 8.60 -11.52 -4.30
N THR A 182 7.27 -11.58 -4.21
CA THR A 182 6.36 -11.22 -5.31
C THR A 182 6.36 -9.74 -5.68
N GLY A 183 6.90 -8.86 -4.82
CA GLY A 183 6.92 -7.42 -5.01
C GLY A 183 5.64 -6.73 -4.56
N GLU A 184 5.79 -5.64 -3.83
CA GLU A 184 4.72 -4.78 -3.31
C GLU A 184 5.19 -3.31 -3.32
N LEU A 185 4.29 -2.39 -3.70
CA LEU A 185 4.58 -0.98 -3.94
C LEU A 185 3.47 -0.10 -3.38
N ASP A 186 3.75 0.61 -2.30
CA ASP A 186 2.77 1.38 -1.55
C ASP A 186 2.73 2.83 -2.03
N ILE A 187 1.69 3.15 -2.81
CA ILE A 187 1.55 4.45 -3.49
C ILE A 187 1.06 5.53 -2.51
N LEU A 188 0.28 5.12 -1.53
CA LEU A 188 -0.06 5.86 -0.33
C LEU A 188 -0.37 4.86 0.78
N GLU A 189 0.34 4.94 1.90
CA GLU A 189 -0.25 4.64 3.20
C GLU A 189 -0.34 5.92 4.02
N ALA A 190 -1.35 6.05 4.87
CA ALA A 190 -1.35 7.01 5.96
C ALA A 190 -1.89 6.33 7.22
N VAL A 191 -1.43 6.74 8.40
CA VAL A 191 -1.80 6.12 9.67
C VAL A 191 -2.14 7.14 10.74
N ASN A 192 -2.94 6.73 11.74
CA ASN A 192 -3.23 7.51 12.94
C ASN A 192 -3.87 8.88 12.66
N GLY A 193 -4.51 9.04 11.50
CA GLY A 193 -5.05 10.31 11.01
C GLY A 193 -4.00 11.39 10.75
N GLN A 194 -2.71 11.05 10.65
CA GLN A 194 -1.62 12.00 10.37
C GLN A 194 -1.70 12.51 8.92
N GLY A 195 -1.37 13.78 8.71
CA GLY A 195 -1.16 14.36 7.37
C GLY A 195 0.23 14.00 6.80
N VAL A 196 0.59 12.72 6.82
CA VAL A 196 1.88 12.18 6.36
C VAL A 196 1.62 10.96 5.50
N GLY A 197 2.05 11.00 4.24
CA GLY A 197 1.98 9.88 3.32
C GLY A 197 3.28 9.09 3.38
N TYR A 198 3.15 7.78 3.49
CA TYR A 198 4.23 6.80 3.47
C TYR A 198 4.26 6.16 2.08
N ASN A 199 5.47 6.04 1.52
CA ASN A 199 5.73 5.48 0.21
C ASN A 199 6.81 4.42 0.34
N THR A 200 6.49 3.16 0.03
CA THR A 200 7.34 2.03 0.42
C THR A 200 7.47 1.01 -0.72
N ILE A 201 8.60 0.31 -0.74
CA ILE A 201 8.84 -0.90 -1.53
C ILE A 201 9.05 -2.07 -0.58
N HIS A 202 8.27 -3.13 -0.78
CA HIS A 202 8.51 -4.44 -0.18
C HIS A 202 8.97 -5.46 -1.24
N CYS A 203 10.10 -6.11 -0.98
CA CYS A 203 10.78 -6.98 -1.94
C CYS A 203 11.81 -7.96 -1.34
N GLY A 204 12.10 -9.00 -2.11
CA GLY A 204 13.19 -9.94 -1.82
C GLY A 204 12.81 -10.97 -0.75
N VAL A 205 13.30 -10.83 0.48
CA VAL A 205 13.16 -11.83 1.55
C VAL A 205 12.83 -11.22 2.89
N TYR A 206 11.92 -11.86 3.63
CA TYR A 206 11.57 -11.50 5.01
C TYR A 206 12.16 -12.51 6.02
N PRO A 207 12.72 -12.06 7.15
CA PRO A 207 13.05 -10.67 7.49
C PRO A 207 14.37 -10.21 6.82
N GLY A 208 14.57 -8.89 6.70
CA GLY A 208 15.78 -8.28 6.16
C GLY A 208 15.80 -8.24 4.63
N GLY A 209 16.75 -8.94 4.01
CA GLY A 209 16.97 -8.86 2.56
C GLY A 209 17.42 -7.49 2.07
N VAL A 210 17.43 -7.31 0.74
CA VAL A 210 17.84 -6.04 0.10
C VAL A 210 16.88 -4.89 0.39
N CYS A 211 15.66 -5.20 0.86
CA CYS A 211 14.59 -4.24 1.14
C CYS A 211 14.33 -4.02 2.64
N ASN A 212 15.18 -4.53 3.54
CA ASN A 212 15.11 -4.30 5.00
C ASN A 212 13.75 -4.65 5.66
N GLU A 213 13.22 -5.80 5.28
CA GLU A 213 11.88 -6.28 5.65
C GLU A 213 11.73 -6.54 7.16
N PRO A 214 10.60 -6.15 7.79
CA PRO A 214 9.36 -5.63 7.19
C PRO A 214 9.29 -4.09 7.07
N ASN A 215 10.40 -3.36 7.12
CA ASN A 215 10.35 -1.88 7.05
C ASN A 215 10.30 -1.36 5.61
N GLY A 216 10.65 -2.20 4.62
CA GLY A 216 10.77 -1.81 3.22
C GLY A 216 11.89 -0.79 2.95
N ILE A 217 11.95 -0.35 1.69
CA ILE A 217 12.68 0.85 1.29
C ILE A 217 11.64 1.94 1.05
N GLY A 218 11.53 2.89 1.98
CA GLY A 218 10.48 3.90 1.92
C GLY A 218 10.90 5.32 2.29
N TYR A 219 9.95 6.22 2.11
CA TYR A 219 10.05 7.65 2.39
C TYR A 219 8.70 8.19 2.89
N THR A 220 8.75 9.27 3.65
CA THR A 220 7.56 9.94 4.21
C THR A 220 7.54 11.41 3.81
N SER A 221 6.41 11.92 3.35
CA SER A 221 6.24 13.37 3.13
C SER A 221 4.87 13.88 3.58
N PRO A 222 4.79 15.10 4.14
CA PRO A 222 3.55 15.67 4.63
C PRO A 222 2.58 16.04 3.49
N PHE A 223 1.28 16.00 3.77
CA PHE A 223 0.21 16.49 2.90
C PHE A 223 -0.95 17.08 3.71
N THR A 224 -1.78 17.89 3.05
CA THR A 224 -2.98 18.48 3.66
C THR A 224 -4.12 17.46 3.70
N LYS A 225 -4.80 17.32 4.83
CA LYS A 225 -6.02 16.51 4.90
C LYS A 225 -7.26 17.36 4.58
N GLY A 226 -8.36 16.71 4.21
CA GLY A 226 -9.63 17.35 3.86
C GLY A 226 -9.76 17.73 2.38
N GLU A 227 -8.69 17.65 1.60
CA GLU A 227 -8.69 17.89 0.14
C GLU A 227 -8.26 16.66 -0.68
N PHE A 228 -8.51 16.72 -1.99
CA PHE A 228 -8.18 15.65 -2.94
C PHE A 228 -6.79 15.85 -3.54
N HIS A 229 -5.89 14.93 -3.23
CA HIS A 229 -4.55 14.84 -3.83
C HIS A 229 -4.45 13.67 -4.81
N LYS A 230 -3.72 13.86 -5.90
CA LYS A 230 -3.33 12.76 -6.80
C LYS A 230 -2.11 12.06 -6.22
N PHE A 231 -2.26 10.79 -5.85
CA PHE A 231 -1.16 9.92 -5.45
C PHE A 231 -0.82 9.01 -6.62
N SER A 232 0.43 9.02 -7.05
CA SER A 232 0.82 8.38 -8.32
C SER A 232 2.15 7.64 -8.21
N LEU A 233 2.24 6.52 -8.93
CA LEU A 233 3.41 5.67 -9.06
C LEU A 233 3.81 5.60 -10.53
N LEU A 234 4.97 6.16 -10.86
CA LEU A 234 5.58 6.11 -12.17
C LEU A 234 6.68 5.04 -12.19
N LEU A 235 6.49 3.98 -12.98
CA LEU A 235 7.56 3.06 -13.35
C LEU A 235 8.15 3.49 -14.69
N ASP A 236 9.47 3.66 -14.75
CA ASP A 236 10.19 3.98 -15.98
C ASP A 236 11.09 2.82 -16.39
N ARG A 237 10.79 2.25 -17.56
CA ARG A 237 11.51 1.17 -18.23
C ARG A 237 12.04 1.56 -19.60
N THR A 238 12.30 2.86 -19.82
CA THR A 238 12.82 3.39 -21.09
C THR A 238 14.34 3.20 -21.24
N ALA A 239 15.05 3.03 -20.12
CA ALA A 239 16.48 2.76 -20.11
C ALA A 239 16.82 1.38 -20.73
N SER A 240 18.01 1.29 -21.35
CA SER A 240 18.52 0.04 -21.94
C SER A 240 19.10 -0.95 -20.93
N ARG A 241 19.25 -0.53 -19.66
CA ARG A 241 19.79 -1.33 -18.55
C ARG A 241 18.85 -1.22 -17.36
N TRP A 242 18.52 -2.35 -16.73
CA TRP A 242 17.61 -2.40 -15.58
C TRP A 242 18.12 -1.57 -14.37
N GLN A 243 19.43 -1.39 -14.24
CA GLN A 243 20.03 -0.58 -13.18
C GLN A 243 19.65 0.91 -13.27
N ASP A 244 19.32 1.39 -14.47
CA ASP A 244 18.94 2.77 -14.78
C ASP A 244 17.41 2.92 -14.97
N GLU A 245 16.64 1.84 -14.86
CA GLU A 245 15.17 1.92 -14.67
C GLU A 245 14.86 2.46 -13.26
N TYR A 246 13.69 3.06 -13.06
CA TYR A 246 13.30 3.59 -11.75
C TYR A 246 11.80 3.48 -11.43
N ILE A 247 11.48 3.56 -10.13
CA ILE A 247 10.16 3.80 -9.57
C ILE A 247 10.15 5.18 -8.94
N SER A 248 9.12 5.98 -9.21
CA SER A 248 8.93 7.35 -8.71
C SER A 248 7.54 7.49 -8.11
N TRP A 249 7.46 7.91 -6.85
CA TRP A 249 6.22 8.28 -6.16
C TRP A 249 6.00 9.77 -6.32
N GLN A 250 4.78 10.14 -6.69
CA GLN A 250 4.40 11.52 -6.98
C GLN A 250 3.15 11.90 -6.20
N ARG A 251 3.09 13.17 -5.82
CA ARG A 251 1.91 13.81 -5.24
C ARG A 251 1.59 15.04 -6.06
N ASP A 252 0.38 15.10 -6.61
CA ASP A 252 -0.09 16.17 -7.50
C ASP A 252 0.85 16.44 -8.70
N GLY A 253 1.53 15.39 -9.19
CA GLY A 253 2.52 15.47 -10.28
C GLY A 253 3.94 15.88 -9.85
N VAL A 254 4.18 16.09 -8.55
CA VAL A 254 5.52 16.41 -7.99
C VAL A 254 6.13 15.16 -7.36
N GLU A 255 7.32 14.77 -7.83
CA GLU A 255 8.08 13.65 -7.26
C GLU A 255 8.39 13.87 -5.77
N GLN A 256 8.04 12.88 -4.96
CA GLN A 256 8.30 12.82 -3.52
C GLN A 256 9.49 11.90 -3.22
N PHE A 257 9.59 10.78 -3.93
CA PHE A 257 10.55 9.72 -3.67
C PHE A 257 10.85 8.95 -4.95
N ARG A 258 12.10 8.46 -5.09
CA ARG A 258 12.54 7.66 -6.25
C ARG A 258 13.49 6.55 -5.82
N VAL A 259 13.32 5.37 -6.38
CA VAL A 259 14.24 4.24 -6.25
C VAL A 259 14.64 3.73 -7.63
N TRP A 260 15.94 3.60 -7.86
CA TRP A 260 16.52 3.07 -9.11
C TRP A 260 16.78 1.56 -8.99
N GLY A 261 16.79 0.82 -10.11
CA GLY A 261 17.14 -0.61 -10.09
C GLY A 261 18.52 -0.86 -9.46
N SER A 262 19.49 0.00 -9.74
CA SER A 262 20.82 0.02 -9.11
C SER A 262 20.81 0.07 -7.58
N ARG A 263 19.75 0.61 -6.95
CA ARG A 263 19.60 0.62 -5.48
C ARG A 263 19.14 -0.73 -4.93
N ILE A 264 18.32 -1.48 -5.67
CA ILE A 264 17.93 -2.85 -5.30
C ILE A 264 19.11 -3.80 -5.48
N GLY A 265 19.91 -3.62 -6.54
CA GLY A 265 21.17 -4.34 -6.75
C GLY A 265 21.00 -5.81 -7.15
N ASP A 266 19.78 -6.29 -7.34
CA ASP A 266 19.44 -7.63 -7.84
C ASP A 266 18.38 -7.53 -8.96
N GLU A 267 18.70 -8.09 -10.13
CA GLU A 267 17.88 -7.97 -11.35
C GLU A 267 16.55 -8.73 -11.22
N TYR A 268 16.55 -9.89 -10.56
CA TYR A 268 15.34 -10.70 -10.38
C TYR A 268 14.35 -10.03 -9.42
N THR A 269 14.84 -9.51 -8.30
CA THR A 269 14.04 -8.73 -7.34
C THR A 269 13.48 -7.47 -8.00
N TRP A 270 14.29 -6.76 -8.78
CA TRP A 270 13.83 -5.61 -9.56
C TRP A 270 12.77 -5.96 -10.61
N GLY A 271 12.95 -7.10 -11.30
CA GLY A 271 12.00 -7.63 -12.27
C GLY A 271 10.65 -7.99 -11.66
N ASN A 272 10.62 -8.55 -10.45
CA ASN A 272 9.38 -8.82 -9.73
C ASN A 272 8.62 -7.53 -9.38
N LEU A 273 9.32 -6.45 -9.01
CA LEU A 273 8.73 -5.14 -8.74
C LEU A 273 8.19 -4.43 -9.98
N THR A 274 8.90 -4.51 -11.11
CA THR A 274 8.70 -3.55 -12.22
C THR A 274 8.40 -4.18 -13.59
N HIS A 275 8.80 -5.43 -13.82
CA HIS A 275 8.66 -6.10 -15.13
C HIS A 275 7.43 -6.99 -15.21
N LEU A 276 7.04 -7.61 -14.09
CA LEU A 276 5.90 -8.51 -13.99
C LEU A 276 4.57 -7.75 -13.78
N PRO A 277 3.41 -8.38 -14.04
CA PRO A 277 2.13 -7.76 -13.76
C PRO A 277 1.85 -7.66 -12.27
N MET A 278 1.27 -6.55 -11.84
CA MET A 278 0.75 -6.27 -10.50
C MET A 278 -0.75 -6.00 -10.54
N PHE A 279 -1.46 -6.21 -9.43
CA PHE A 279 -2.83 -5.73 -9.24
C PHE A 279 -2.84 -4.60 -8.21
N ILE A 280 -3.85 -3.75 -8.28
CA ILE A 280 -4.06 -2.60 -7.39
C ILE A 280 -4.88 -3.05 -6.20
N LEU A 281 -4.58 -2.50 -5.03
CA LEU A 281 -5.36 -2.65 -3.81
C LEU A 281 -5.80 -1.28 -3.26
N LEU A 282 -7.00 -1.25 -2.68
CA LEU A 282 -7.57 -0.13 -1.94
C LEU A 282 -8.21 -0.66 -0.66
N ASP A 283 -7.83 -0.11 0.50
CA ASP A 283 -8.46 -0.47 1.76
C ASP A 283 -8.33 0.61 2.85
N VAL A 284 -9.03 0.39 3.96
CA VAL A 284 -8.79 1.08 5.23
C VAL A 284 -8.71 0.04 6.34
N ALA A 285 -7.50 -0.25 6.81
CA ALA A 285 -7.23 -1.11 7.95
C ALA A 285 -7.43 -0.37 9.29
N ILE A 286 -7.55 -1.15 10.38
CA ILE A 286 -7.75 -0.66 11.75
C ILE A 286 -6.78 -1.36 12.70
N GLY A 287 -5.91 -0.58 13.32
CA GLY A 287 -4.83 -1.07 14.18
C GLY A 287 -3.72 -1.74 13.37
N GLY A 288 -3.02 -2.69 13.97
CA GLY A 288 -1.92 -3.42 13.33
C GLY A 288 -0.54 -2.76 13.51
N ALA A 289 0.48 -3.42 12.96
CA ALA A 289 1.88 -3.17 13.28
C ALA A 289 2.35 -1.74 12.94
N LEU A 290 2.01 -1.21 11.75
CA LEU A 290 2.47 0.12 11.33
C LEU A 290 1.85 1.25 12.18
N PRO A 291 0.52 1.37 12.35
CA PRO A 291 -0.06 2.36 13.24
C PRO A 291 0.48 2.31 14.67
N ASN A 292 0.70 1.10 15.21
CA ASN A 292 1.27 0.91 16.56
C ASN A 292 2.74 1.37 16.64
N ALA A 293 3.56 1.05 15.64
CA ALA A 293 4.97 1.44 15.61
C ALA A 293 5.13 2.97 15.51
N ILE A 294 4.31 3.63 14.69
CA ILE A 294 4.30 5.10 14.55
C ILE A 294 3.73 5.79 15.78
N ALA A 295 2.72 5.22 16.45
CA ALA A 295 2.14 5.77 17.67
C ALA A 295 3.06 5.56 18.91
N GLY A 296 3.84 4.48 18.94
CA GLY A 296 4.59 4.04 20.13
C GLY A 296 3.72 3.35 21.20
N PHE A 297 2.45 3.07 20.90
CA PHE A 297 1.50 2.39 21.77
C PHE A 297 0.45 1.61 20.96
N TRP A 298 -0.40 0.83 21.63
CA TRP A 298 -1.43 0.02 20.97
C TRP A 298 -2.60 0.86 20.47
N THR A 299 -2.93 0.68 19.20
CA THR A 299 -4.04 1.31 18.48
C THR A 299 -4.97 0.24 17.88
N PRO A 300 -6.26 0.53 17.64
CA PRO A 300 -6.95 1.79 17.91
C PRO A 300 -7.17 2.05 19.41
N THR A 301 -7.54 3.29 19.74
CA THR A 301 -7.91 3.71 21.10
C THR A 301 -9.42 3.63 21.32
N ALA A 302 -9.87 3.89 22.56
CA ALA A 302 -11.29 4.04 22.85
C ALA A 302 -11.93 5.17 22.03
N ASP A 303 -11.20 6.29 21.89
CA ASP A 303 -11.64 7.52 21.20
C ASP A 303 -11.54 7.45 19.67
N THR A 304 -10.92 6.39 19.12
CA THR A 304 -10.88 6.18 17.66
C THR A 304 -12.29 5.99 17.11
N ILE A 305 -12.73 6.90 16.24
CA ILE A 305 -14.03 6.83 15.56
C ILE A 305 -13.92 6.13 14.20
N GLY A 306 -15.07 5.75 13.65
CA GLY A 306 -15.21 5.29 12.26
C GLY A 306 -16.17 6.21 11.50
N GLY A 307 -16.76 5.72 10.41
CA GLY A 307 -17.64 6.48 9.54
C GLY A 307 -16.87 7.33 8.53
N LEU A 308 -17.56 8.29 7.89
CA LEU A 308 -16.97 9.15 6.85
C LEU A 308 -15.78 9.98 7.37
N ASP A 309 -15.78 10.33 8.65
CA ASP A 309 -14.67 11.01 9.33
C ASP A 309 -13.39 10.16 9.42
N SER A 310 -13.44 8.89 9.00
CA SER A 310 -12.32 7.93 8.99
C SER A 310 -12.18 7.20 7.65
N ALA A 311 -12.88 7.68 6.61
CA ALA A 311 -12.95 7.02 5.32
C ALA A 311 -11.74 7.33 4.41
N MET A 312 -11.54 6.49 3.40
CA MET A 312 -10.78 6.84 2.21
C MET A 312 -11.77 7.12 1.07
N ILE A 313 -11.74 8.34 0.54
CA ILE A 313 -12.66 8.80 -0.52
C ILE A 313 -11.85 8.92 -1.81
N ILE A 314 -12.23 8.17 -2.84
CA ILE A 314 -11.50 8.05 -4.11
C ILE A 314 -12.39 8.51 -5.26
N ASP A 315 -11.94 9.55 -5.98
CA ASP A 315 -12.61 10.15 -7.14
C ASP A 315 -12.35 9.32 -8.42
N TYR A 316 -11.11 8.84 -8.60
CA TYR A 316 -10.82 7.81 -9.60
C TYR A 316 -9.60 6.96 -9.24
N VAL A 317 -9.49 5.80 -9.88
CA VAL A 317 -8.23 5.06 -10.07
C VAL A 317 -7.98 4.92 -11.57
N ALA A 318 -6.75 5.17 -12.02
CA ALA A 318 -6.37 5.09 -13.42
C ALA A 318 -4.99 4.47 -13.62
N VAL A 319 -4.81 3.77 -14.75
CA VAL A 319 -3.54 3.17 -15.17
C VAL A 319 -3.26 3.54 -16.61
N TYR A 320 -2.13 4.20 -16.84
CA TYR A 320 -1.67 4.65 -18.14
C TYR A 320 -0.38 3.93 -18.52
N ASN A 321 -0.26 3.57 -19.80
CA ASN A 321 1.01 3.15 -20.39
C ASN A 321 1.44 4.23 -21.39
N SER A 322 2.72 4.61 -21.38
CA SER A 322 3.19 5.57 -22.38
C SER A 322 3.06 4.97 -23.79
N LEU A 323 2.82 5.84 -24.76
CA LEU A 323 2.99 5.50 -26.16
C LEU A 323 4.50 5.33 -26.38
N GLY A 324 4.91 4.17 -26.91
CA GLY A 324 6.30 3.99 -27.28
C GLY A 324 6.65 4.95 -28.41
N ASN A 325 7.91 5.41 -28.48
CA ASN A 325 8.36 6.27 -29.56
C ASN A 325 8.10 5.60 -30.92
N THR A 326 7.03 6.04 -31.60
CA THR A 326 6.85 5.81 -33.02
C THR A 326 7.78 6.76 -33.77
N THR A 327 9.09 6.51 -33.67
CA THR A 327 9.99 6.82 -34.78
C THR A 327 9.54 5.96 -35.95
N THR A 328 8.52 6.43 -36.66
CA THR A 328 8.34 6.07 -38.05
C THR A 328 9.64 6.45 -38.75
N LEU A 329 10.38 5.44 -39.19
CA LEU A 329 11.36 5.61 -40.25
C LEU A 329 10.58 5.98 -41.50
N ASN A 330 10.22 7.26 -41.60
CA ASN A 330 9.61 7.83 -42.78
C ASN A 330 10.72 7.98 -43.83
N THR A 331 11.08 6.86 -44.45
CA THR A 331 11.92 6.82 -45.66
C THR A 331 11.12 7.37 -46.84
N SER A 332 10.74 8.65 -46.76
CA SER A 332 10.31 9.44 -47.89
C SER A 332 11.56 10.08 -48.47
N SER A 333 12.11 9.46 -49.52
CA SER A 333 13.24 9.98 -50.28
C SER A 333 12.79 11.20 -51.08
N THR A 334 12.81 12.38 -50.48
CA THR A 334 12.66 13.65 -51.21
C THR A 334 14.04 14.21 -51.53
N THR A 335 14.55 13.86 -52.72
CA THR A 335 15.75 14.47 -53.28
C THR A 335 15.53 15.97 -53.42
N THR A 336 16.38 16.78 -52.79
CA THR A 336 16.44 18.22 -53.08
C THR A 336 17.90 18.64 -53.20
N THR A 337 18.31 18.82 -54.44
CA THR A 337 19.65 19.26 -54.85
C THR A 337 20.01 20.58 -54.21
N THR A 338 21.15 20.66 -53.51
CA THR A 338 21.76 21.93 -53.13
C THR A 338 23.14 22.02 -53.78
N THR A 339 23.31 23.04 -54.63
CA THR A 339 24.51 23.27 -55.43
C THR A 339 25.70 23.64 -54.55
N THR A 340 26.83 22.97 -54.75
CA THR A 340 28.11 23.34 -54.10
C THR A 340 28.78 24.48 -54.86
N THR A 341 29.24 25.51 -54.14
CA THR A 341 30.24 26.46 -54.65
C THR A 341 31.52 26.30 -53.84
N THR A 342 32.60 25.91 -54.51
CA THR A 342 33.90 25.58 -53.92
C THR A 342 34.89 26.72 -54.10
N THR A 343 35.62 27.15 -53.06
CA THR A 343 36.96 27.77 -53.23
C THR A 343 37.91 27.50 -52.04
N THR A 344 38.57 26.35 -52.11
CA THR A 344 40.02 26.09 -51.91
C THR A 344 40.92 27.14 -51.20
N THR A 345 41.73 26.69 -50.22
CA THR A 345 43.23 26.81 -50.16
C THR A 345 43.76 25.99 -48.94
N THR A 346 44.28 24.76 -49.11
CA THR A 346 45.70 24.36 -49.29
C THR A 346 46.61 24.63 -48.05
N ARG A 347 46.91 23.63 -47.18
CA ARG A 347 48.10 22.71 -47.16
C ARG A 347 49.46 23.42 -46.84
N THR A 348 50.44 22.92 -46.06
CA THR A 348 50.69 21.63 -45.35
C THR A 348 51.79 21.75 -44.25
N SER A 349 51.91 20.73 -43.38
CA SER A 349 53.15 20.12 -42.78
C SER A 349 53.82 20.79 -41.55
N THR A 350 54.52 20.10 -40.61
CA THR A 350 54.58 18.66 -40.16
C THR A 350 55.31 18.49 -38.80
N SER A 351 54.96 17.43 -38.02
CA SER A 351 55.71 16.86 -36.86
C SER A 351 55.78 17.73 -35.57
N SER A 352 56.01 17.21 -34.35
CA SER A 352 56.49 15.89 -33.90
C SER A 352 55.89 15.45 -32.53
N THR A 353 56.40 14.37 -31.92
CA THR A 353 55.72 13.53 -30.90
C THR A 353 56.42 13.53 -29.52
N THR A 354 55.68 13.23 -28.42
CA THR A 354 56.06 12.27 -27.32
C THR A 354 55.78 12.70 -25.85
N SER A 355 54.83 11.98 -25.24
CA SER A 355 54.70 11.46 -23.84
C SER A 355 55.46 11.96 -22.59
N LYS A 356 54.67 12.35 -21.55
CA LYS A 356 54.47 11.68 -20.22
C LYS A 356 55.54 11.79 -19.08
N ILE A 357 55.03 11.90 -17.82
CA ILE A 357 55.52 11.41 -16.49
C ILE A 357 55.65 12.45 -15.32
N THR A 358 54.72 12.32 -14.37
CA THR A 358 54.77 12.26 -12.86
C THR A 358 55.87 12.93 -11.98
N SER A 359 55.41 13.46 -10.83
CA SER A 359 55.89 13.23 -9.42
C SER A 359 56.43 14.43 -8.60
N GLN A 360 55.96 14.51 -7.32
CA GLN A 360 56.68 14.76 -6.03
C GLN A 360 57.58 16.03 -5.86
N SER A 361 57.93 16.55 -4.66
CA SER A 361 57.39 16.50 -3.27
C SER A 361 58.12 17.57 -2.41
N SER A 362 57.74 17.67 -1.12
CA SER A 362 58.61 18.07 0.02
C SER A 362 58.88 19.57 0.33
N ALA A 363 59.22 19.80 1.61
CA ALA A 363 59.24 21.08 2.33
C ALA A 363 60.65 21.64 2.63
N VAL A 364 60.75 22.93 2.98
CA VAL A 364 61.96 23.62 3.51
C VAL A 364 61.58 24.85 4.40
N PRO A 365 62.48 25.46 5.21
CA PRO A 365 62.12 25.85 6.60
C PRO A 365 62.62 27.24 7.13
N THR A 366 62.27 27.53 8.39
CA THR A 366 63.01 28.29 9.45
C THR A 366 63.63 29.71 9.29
N THR A 367 63.34 30.54 10.32
CA THR A 367 64.18 31.53 11.09
C THR A 367 64.44 33.01 10.66
N LYS A 368 63.87 33.95 11.46
CA LYS A 368 64.41 35.16 12.20
C LYS A 368 65.41 36.17 11.53
N PRO A 369 65.75 37.38 12.09
CA PRO A 369 65.15 38.25 13.15
C PRO A 369 65.08 39.80 12.87
N SER A 370 64.42 40.61 13.73
CA SER A 370 64.65 42.08 14.04
C SER A 370 63.43 42.66 14.82
N THR A 371 63.49 43.13 16.09
CA THR A 371 63.65 44.52 16.63
C THR A 371 62.67 45.61 16.09
N SER A 372 62.07 46.56 16.86
CA SER A 372 62.44 47.19 18.15
C SER A 372 61.29 47.94 18.92
N VAL A 373 61.33 47.92 20.28
CA VAL A 373 61.19 49.04 21.27
C VAL A 373 59.93 49.93 21.40
N SER A 374 59.35 50.00 22.63
CA SER A 374 59.23 51.25 23.46
C SER A 374 58.99 50.95 24.96
N LYS A 375 59.20 51.94 25.86
CA LYS A 375 59.32 51.83 27.35
C LYS A 375 58.49 52.88 28.12
N THR A 376 58.03 52.51 29.34
CA THR A 376 57.89 53.38 30.56
C THR A 376 57.64 52.43 31.77
N THR A 377 58.54 52.13 32.73
CA THR A 377 59.01 52.86 33.95
C THR A 377 57.92 53.32 34.93
N SER A 378 58.01 53.22 36.27
CA SER A 378 58.97 52.60 37.22
C SER A 378 58.47 52.71 38.68
N ALA A 379 58.87 51.79 39.59
CA ALA A 379 59.13 51.94 41.06
C ALA A 379 58.84 50.64 41.84
N VAL A 380 59.51 50.23 42.95
CA VAL A 380 60.80 50.57 43.59
C VAL A 380 61.27 49.31 44.37
N LYS A 381 62.58 49.13 44.60
CA LYS A 381 63.16 48.00 45.37
C LYS A 381 63.12 48.22 46.90
N THR A 382 62.97 47.14 47.67
CA THR A 382 63.74 46.76 48.88
C THR A 382 63.10 45.53 49.54
N THR A 383 63.71 44.70 50.40
CA THR A 383 65.10 44.20 50.56
C THR A 383 65.03 43.04 51.56
N ALA A 384 65.64 41.88 51.27
CA ALA A 384 65.97 40.80 52.23
C ALA A 384 64.79 40.15 53.01
N LYS A 385 64.96 39.06 53.77
CA LYS A 385 65.71 37.78 53.62
C LYS A 385 65.22 36.89 54.78
N THR A 386 65.10 35.57 54.58
CA THR A 386 64.93 34.57 55.65
C THR A 386 63.65 34.67 56.52
N THR A 387 62.63 33.86 56.23
CA THR A 387 62.17 32.86 57.22
C THR A 387 61.38 31.70 56.62
N THR A 388 61.71 30.49 57.09
CA THR A 388 60.81 29.31 57.19
C THR A 388 60.35 28.62 55.90
N THR A 389 61.33 28.22 55.08
CA THR A 389 61.23 27.15 54.08
C THR A 389 61.05 25.75 54.74
N THR A 390 59.97 25.53 55.52
CA THR A 390 59.83 24.29 56.32
C THR A 390 58.43 23.61 56.26
N VAL A 391 57.52 24.05 55.38
CA VAL A 391 56.15 23.48 55.31
C VAL A 391 55.77 22.87 53.95
N LYS A 392 56.60 23.01 52.89
CA LYS A 392 56.23 22.60 51.52
C LYS A 392 56.96 21.38 50.92
N THR A 393 57.80 20.71 51.69
CA THR A 393 58.64 19.59 51.19
C THR A 393 58.37 18.24 51.84
N THR A 394 57.55 18.17 52.90
CA THR A 394 57.27 16.90 53.63
C THR A 394 55.96 16.22 53.18
N THR A 395 55.03 16.95 52.56
CA THR A 395 53.70 16.44 52.17
C THR A 395 53.61 15.80 50.77
N LYS A 396 54.68 15.87 49.96
CA LYS A 396 54.65 15.44 48.54
C LYS A 396 55.30 14.09 48.25
N THR A 397 55.98 13.48 49.22
CA THR A 397 56.71 12.21 49.04
C THR A 397 56.01 11.03 49.73
N THR A 398 55.40 11.24 50.90
CA THR A 398 54.73 10.17 51.68
C THR A 398 53.37 9.74 51.11
N THR A 399 52.70 10.59 50.35
CA THR A 399 51.38 10.33 49.75
C THR A 399 51.44 9.55 48.43
N LYS A 400 52.62 9.44 47.79
CA LYS A 400 52.75 8.88 46.43
C LYS A 400 53.11 7.39 46.37
N THR A 401 53.62 6.83 47.46
CA THR A 401 54.09 5.43 47.52
C THR A 401 53.03 4.49 48.11
N THR A 402 52.30 4.91 49.16
CA THR A 402 51.29 4.08 49.84
C THR A 402 49.96 3.97 49.06
N ALA A 403 49.65 4.96 48.20
CA ALA A 403 48.39 4.99 47.46
C ALA A 403 48.37 4.17 46.15
N LYS A 404 49.50 3.61 45.69
CA LYS A 404 49.64 3.07 44.33
C LYS A 404 49.86 1.56 44.22
N THR A 405 50.22 0.89 45.32
CA THR A 405 50.54 -0.56 45.35
C THR A 405 49.45 -1.41 46.00
N THR A 406 48.77 -0.93 47.03
CA THR A 406 47.77 -1.72 47.78
C THR A 406 46.43 -1.93 47.06
N PRO A 407 45.81 -0.95 46.34
CA PRO A 407 44.50 -1.17 45.73
C PRO A 407 44.54 -2.09 44.49
N LYS A 408 45.68 -2.14 43.79
CA LYS A 408 45.75 -2.64 42.40
C LYS A 408 45.89 -4.15 42.28
N THR A 409 46.39 -4.82 43.32
CA THR A 409 46.55 -6.28 43.39
C THR A 409 45.27 -6.95 43.92
N THR A 410 44.65 -6.38 44.95
CA THR A 410 43.46 -6.93 45.60
C THR A 410 42.22 -6.83 44.69
N THR A 411 41.96 -5.67 44.08
CA THR A 411 40.82 -5.50 43.16
C THR A 411 40.91 -6.38 41.92
N LYS A 412 42.09 -6.46 41.28
CA LYS A 412 42.27 -7.23 40.04
C LYS A 412 42.18 -8.75 40.24
N THR A 413 42.54 -9.24 41.43
CA THR A 413 42.47 -10.67 41.77
C THR A 413 41.05 -11.08 42.19
N THR A 414 40.39 -10.28 43.02
CA THR A 414 39.00 -10.52 43.45
C THR A 414 38.04 -10.43 42.27
N ALA A 415 38.11 -9.37 41.45
CA ALA A 415 37.22 -9.21 40.29
C ALA A 415 37.38 -10.36 39.27
N LYS A 416 38.61 -10.78 38.97
CA LYS A 416 38.86 -11.87 38.02
C LYS A 416 38.40 -13.25 38.54
N THR A 417 38.46 -13.47 39.85
CA THR A 417 38.03 -14.73 40.48
C THR A 417 36.52 -14.80 40.63
N THR A 418 35.88 -13.72 41.10
CA THR A 418 34.42 -13.64 41.23
C THR A 418 33.74 -13.70 39.86
N ALA A 419 34.19 -12.92 38.87
CA ALA A 419 33.59 -12.94 37.53
C ALA A 419 33.70 -14.32 36.86
N LYS A 420 34.86 -14.99 36.95
CA LYS A 420 35.07 -16.32 36.35
C LYS A 420 34.25 -17.41 37.05
N THR A 421 34.07 -17.32 38.36
CA THR A 421 33.31 -18.32 39.14
C THR A 421 31.79 -18.12 38.98
N THR A 422 31.31 -16.87 39.04
CA THR A 422 29.89 -16.56 38.82
C THR A 422 29.46 -16.87 37.39
N ALA A 423 30.23 -16.46 36.37
CA ALA A 423 29.89 -16.76 34.98
C ALA A 423 29.83 -18.27 34.71
N LYS A 424 30.82 -19.04 35.18
CA LYS A 424 30.88 -20.49 34.96
C LYS A 424 29.77 -21.26 35.70
N THR A 425 29.42 -20.84 36.91
CA THR A 425 28.38 -21.49 37.72
C THR A 425 26.97 -21.12 37.25
N THR A 426 26.70 -19.85 36.98
CA THR A 426 25.40 -19.39 36.48
C THR A 426 25.12 -19.94 35.08
N ALA A 427 26.06 -19.84 34.14
CA ALA A 427 25.86 -20.37 32.78
C ALA A 427 25.60 -21.88 32.78
N LYS A 428 26.38 -22.68 33.54
CA LYS A 428 26.22 -24.14 33.60
C LYS A 428 24.91 -24.56 34.27
N THR A 429 24.46 -23.82 35.30
CA THR A 429 23.24 -24.15 36.05
C THR A 429 21.99 -23.73 35.27
N THR A 430 21.99 -22.52 34.71
CA THR A 430 20.88 -22.02 33.89
C THR A 430 20.73 -22.85 32.62
N ALA A 431 21.81 -23.13 31.87
CA ALA A 431 21.72 -23.94 30.65
C ALA A 431 21.19 -25.35 30.93
N LYS A 432 21.71 -26.04 31.96
CA LYS A 432 21.28 -27.41 32.30
C LYS A 432 19.83 -27.47 32.80
N THR A 433 19.38 -26.47 33.55
CA THR A 433 18.02 -26.44 34.13
C THR A 433 16.98 -26.00 33.10
N THR A 434 17.27 -24.95 32.32
CA THR A 434 16.38 -24.47 31.25
C THR A 434 16.27 -25.52 30.14
N ALA A 435 17.37 -26.09 29.64
CA ALA A 435 17.29 -27.10 28.57
C ALA A 435 16.49 -28.33 28.99
N LYS A 436 16.70 -28.85 30.21
CA LYS A 436 16.00 -30.05 30.70
C LYS A 436 14.51 -29.79 30.96
N THR A 437 14.15 -28.61 31.46
CA THR A 437 12.76 -28.24 31.76
C THR A 437 11.99 -27.90 30.48
N THR A 438 12.56 -27.10 29.58
CA THR A 438 11.96 -26.75 28.28
C THR A 438 11.79 -27.99 27.41
N ALA A 439 12.82 -28.83 27.25
CA ALA A 439 12.70 -30.03 26.42
C ALA A 439 11.61 -30.99 26.93
N LYS A 440 11.56 -31.26 28.25
CA LYS A 440 10.57 -32.18 28.84
C LYS A 440 9.14 -31.62 28.79
N THR A 441 8.97 -30.31 28.96
CA THR A 441 7.64 -29.66 28.97
C THR A 441 7.12 -29.46 27.56
N THR A 442 7.94 -28.95 26.64
CA THR A 442 7.59 -28.76 25.23
C THR A 442 7.30 -30.10 24.55
N ALA A 443 8.16 -31.12 24.68
CA ALA A 443 7.91 -32.41 24.05
C ALA A 443 6.59 -33.06 24.52
N LYS A 444 6.32 -33.05 25.84
CA LYS A 444 5.09 -33.65 26.40
C LYS A 444 3.82 -32.88 26.02
N THR A 445 3.92 -31.54 25.92
CA THR A 445 2.78 -30.68 25.60
C THR A 445 2.49 -30.69 24.10
N THR A 446 3.51 -30.54 23.26
CA THR A 446 3.38 -30.61 21.79
C THR A 446 2.88 -31.99 21.35
N ALA A 447 3.44 -33.10 21.85
CA ALA A 447 2.96 -34.44 21.46
C ALA A 447 1.48 -34.65 21.82
N LYS A 448 1.06 -34.28 23.04
CA LYS A 448 -0.33 -34.48 23.48
C LYS A 448 -1.33 -33.55 22.77
N THR A 449 -0.94 -32.31 22.50
CA THR A 449 -1.80 -31.32 21.84
C THR A 449 -1.88 -31.56 20.33
N THR A 450 -0.75 -31.79 19.65
CA THR A 450 -0.73 -32.08 18.21
C THR A 450 -1.47 -33.38 17.89
N ALA A 451 -1.24 -34.48 18.64
CA ALA A 451 -1.96 -35.73 18.38
C ALA A 451 -3.48 -35.58 18.53
N LYS A 452 -3.95 -34.92 19.61
CA LYS A 452 -5.39 -34.73 19.88
C LYS A 452 -6.05 -33.77 18.89
N THR A 453 -5.37 -32.69 18.52
CA THR A 453 -5.90 -31.68 17.59
C THR A 453 -5.87 -32.19 16.16
N THR A 454 -4.77 -32.77 15.68
CA THR A 454 -4.67 -33.32 14.32
C THR A 454 -5.67 -34.46 14.12
N ALA A 455 -5.80 -35.41 15.05
CA ALA A 455 -6.79 -36.49 14.91
C ALA A 455 -8.23 -35.97 14.82
N LYS A 456 -8.62 -35.04 15.71
CA LYS A 456 -9.99 -34.49 15.75
C LYS A 456 -10.31 -33.58 14.55
N THR A 457 -9.33 -32.78 14.11
CA THR A 457 -9.51 -31.85 12.99
C THR A 457 -9.47 -32.58 11.65
N THR A 458 -8.51 -33.48 11.42
CA THR A 458 -8.43 -34.26 10.17
C THR A 458 -9.66 -35.15 10.00
N ALA A 459 -10.11 -35.86 11.04
CA ALA A 459 -11.32 -36.69 10.94
C ALA A 459 -12.58 -35.85 10.59
N LYS A 460 -12.78 -34.72 11.27
CA LYS A 460 -13.95 -33.86 11.05
C LYS A 460 -13.93 -33.14 9.70
N THR A 461 -12.75 -32.67 9.26
CA THR A 461 -12.58 -31.97 7.99
C THR A 461 -12.65 -32.93 6.81
N THR A 462 -11.96 -34.08 6.84
CA THR A 462 -12.03 -35.08 5.77
C THR A 462 -13.44 -35.63 5.60
N ALA A 463 -14.14 -35.99 6.68
CA ALA A 463 -15.52 -36.47 6.59
C ALA A 463 -16.47 -35.42 5.98
N LYS A 464 -16.41 -34.16 6.45
CA LYS A 464 -17.31 -33.10 5.99
C LYS A 464 -17.00 -32.65 4.55
N THR A 465 -15.72 -32.59 4.18
CA THR A 465 -15.30 -32.16 2.84
C THR A 465 -15.52 -33.24 1.80
N THR A 466 -15.18 -34.50 2.08
CA THR A 466 -15.43 -35.61 1.15
C THR A 466 -16.93 -35.81 0.93
N ALA A 467 -17.76 -35.83 1.99
CA ALA A 467 -19.20 -35.97 1.83
C ALA A 467 -19.83 -34.84 0.98
N LYS A 468 -19.47 -33.57 1.27
CA LYS A 468 -20.02 -32.41 0.54
C LYS A 468 -19.54 -32.35 -0.91
N THR A 469 -18.28 -32.68 -1.17
CA THR A 469 -17.69 -32.65 -2.52
C THR A 469 -18.20 -33.80 -3.37
N THR A 470 -18.24 -35.03 -2.85
CA THR A 470 -18.80 -36.19 -3.56
C THR A 470 -20.28 -35.97 -3.88
N ALA A 471 -21.11 -35.55 -2.91
CA ALA A 471 -22.53 -35.28 -3.15
C ALA A 471 -22.75 -34.22 -4.24
N LYS A 472 -22.06 -33.07 -4.17
CA LYS A 472 -22.20 -31.97 -5.13
C LYS A 472 -21.68 -32.34 -6.53
N THR A 473 -20.59 -33.10 -6.60
CA THR A 473 -19.96 -33.48 -7.88
C THR A 473 -20.76 -34.59 -8.57
N THR A 474 -21.17 -35.63 -7.84
CA THR A 474 -22.03 -36.70 -8.38
C THR A 474 -23.37 -36.14 -8.83
N ALA A 475 -24.06 -35.32 -8.01
CA ALA A 475 -25.34 -34.72 -8.41
C ALA A 475 -25.22 -33.87 -9.69
N LYS A 476 -24.22 -32.97 -9.77
CA LYS A 476 -24.01 -32.11 -10.95
C LYS A 476 -23.63 -32.90 -12.21
N THR A 477 -22.81 -33.95 -12.05
CA THR A 477 -22.33 -34.77 -13.17
C THR A 477 -23.42 -35.69 -13.70
N THR A 478 -24.15 -36.39 -12.81
CA THR A 478 -25.30 -37.22 -13.18
C THR A 478 -26.39 -36.39 -13.82
N ALA A 479 -26.79 -35.24 -13.24
CA ALA A 479 -27.82 -34.38 -13.83
C ALA A 479 -27.44 -33.90 -15.24
N LYS A 480 -26.20 -33.41 -15.44
CA LYS A 480 -25.72 -32.92 -16.75
C LYS A 480 -25.59 -34.04 -17.78
N THR A 481 -25.15 -35.23 -17.37
CA THR A 481 -24.94 -36.37 -18.26
C THR A 481 -26.26 -37.02 -18.66
N THR A 482 -27.17 -37.25 -17.71
CA THR A 482 -28.52 -37.77 -17.97
C THR A 482 -29.31 -36.81 -18.84
N ALA A 483 -29.35 -35.51 -18.53
CA ALA A 483 -30.05 -34.52 -19.36
C ALA A 483 -29.54 -34.49 -20.81
N LYS A 484 -28.21 -34.44 -21.01
CA LYS A 484 -27.60 -34.42 -22.35
C LYS A 484 -27.84 -35.73 -23.12
N THR A 485 -27.81 -36.87 -22.44
CA THR A 485 -27.98 -38.19 -23.08
C THR A 485 -29.44 -38.46 -23.41
N THR A 486 -30.37 -38.17 -22.50
CA THR A 486 -31.82 -38.29 -22.75
C THR A 486 -32.25 -37.35 -23.88
N ALA A 487 -31.87 -36.07 -23.84
CA ALA A 487 -32.20 -35.13 -24.91
C ALA A 487 -31.70 -35.59 -26.29
N LYS A 488 -30.44 -36.04 -26.39
CA LYS A 488 -29.85 -36.53 -27.65
C LYS A 488 -30.52 -37.82 -28.14
N THR A 489 -30.86 -38.74 -27.24
CA THR A 489 -31.49 -40.02 -27.59
C THR A 489 -32.94 -39.83 -28.02
N THR A 490 -33.73 -39.06 -27.26
CA THR A 490 -35.13 -38.75 -27.58
C THR A 490 -35.24 -37.96 -28.88
N ALA A 491 -34.39 -36.95 -29.11
CA ALA A 491 -34.40 -36.19 -30.37
C ALA A 491 -34.06 -37.09 -31.58
N LYS A 492 -33.06 -37.97 -31.46
CA LYS A 492 -32.67 -38.90 -32.54
C LYS A 492 -33.75 -39.96 -32.81
N ALA A 493 -34.41 -40.45 -31.77
CA ALA A 493 -35.53 -41.39 -31.89
C ALA A 493 -36.76 -40.72 -32.54
N ALA A 494 -37.14 -39.53 -32.08
CA ALA A 494 -38.23 -38.74 -32.66
C ALA A 494 -37.99 -38.44 -34.13
N ALA A 495 -36.81 -37.91 -34.50
CA ALA A 495 -36.45 -37.62 -35.89
C ALA A 495 -36.51 -38.87 -36.79
N LYS A 496 -36.00 -40.01 -36.32
CA LYS A 496 -36.03 -41.28 -37.07
C LYS A 496 -37.46 -41.82 -37.25
N THR A 497 -38.31 -41.70 -36.23
CA THR A 497 -39.71 -42.10 -36.30
C THR A 497 -40.51 -41.19 -37.22
N THR A 498 -40.40 -39.86 -37.08
CA THR A 498 -41.07 -38.89 -37.96
C THR A 498 -40.67 -39.10 -39.41
N ALA A 499 -39.37 -39.18 -39.72
CA ALA A 499 -38.90 -39.42 -41.09
C ALA A 499 -39.45 -40.75 -41.68
N LYS A 500 -39.47 -41.83 -40.89
CA LYS A 500 -39.99 -43.13 -41.33
C LYS A 500 -41.52 -43.13 -41.52
N THR A 501 -42.25 -42.38 -40.69
CA THR A 501 -43.71 -42.21 -40.83
C THR A 501 -44.03 -41.38 -42.06
N THR A 502 -43.45 -40.18 -42.20
CA THR A 502 -43.67 -39.29 -43.35
C THR A 502 -43.33 -39.96 -44.68
N ALA A 503 -42.19 -40.67 -44.77
CA ALA A 503 -41.81 -41.40 -45.98
C ALA A 503 -42.80 -42.52 -46.36
N LYS A 504 -43.54 -43.08 -45.39
CA LYS A 504 -44.50 -44.18 -45.62
C LYS A 504 -45.94 -43.70 -45.79
N THR A 505 -46.33 -42.58 -45.20
CA THR A 505 -47.69 -42.01 -45.32
C THR A 505 -47.83 -41.11 -46.55
N THR A 506 -46.89 -40.19 -46.78
CA THR A 506 -47.03 -39.14 -47.79
C THR A 506 -47.27 -39.68 -49.21
N PRO A 507 -46.52 -40.67 -49.73
CA PRO A 507 -46.80 -41.20 -51.08
C PRO A 507 -48.19 -41.82 -51.20
N ARG A 508 -48.65 -42.51 -50.13
CA ARG A 508 -49.93 -43.22 -50.10
C ARG A 508 -51.13 -42.28 -49.95
N THR A 509 -50.99 -41.16 -49.26
CA THR A 509 -52.00 -40.10 -49.23
C THR A 509 -52.05 -39.37 -50.57
N THR A 510 -50.90 -38.92 -51.09
CA THR A 510 -50.85 -38.13 -52.34
C THR A 510 -51.42 -38.90 -53.52
N ALA A 511 -51.02 -40.16 -53.72
CA ALA A 511 -51.57 -41.00 -54.79
C ALA A 511 -53.10 -41.19 -54.69
N ARG A 512 -53.63 -41.33 -53.47
CA ARG A 512 -55.07 -41.51 -53.21
C ARG A 512 -55.88 -40.23 -53.41
N THR A 513 -55.32 -39.05 -53.15
CA THR A 513 -55.94 -37.77 -53.51
C THR A 513 -55.89 -37.51 -55.01
N THR A 514 -54.75 -37.73 -55.67
CA THR A 514 -54.62 -37.50 -57.12
C THR A 514 -55.57 -38.40 -57.89
N ALA A 515 -55.63 -39.70 -57.57
CA ALA A 515 -56.58 -40.63 -58.19
C ALA A 515 -58.05 -40.16 -58.07
N LYS A 516 -58.47 -39.67 -56.90
CA LYS A 516 -59.83 -39.14 -56.68
C LYS A 516 -60.12 -37.82 -57.40
N THR A 517 -59.11 -37.03 -57.72
CA THR A 517 -59.30 -35.75 -58.43
C THR A 517 -59.44 -35.99 -59.93
N THR A 518 -58.73 -36.99 -60.48
CA THR A 518 -58.76 -37.32 -61.92
C THR A 518 -60.08 -37.97 -62.34
N THR A 519 -60.75 -38.77 -61.49
CA THR A 519 -62.05 -39.41 -61.83
C THR A 519 -63.26 -38.46 -61.80
N ARG A 520 -63.07 -37.17 -61.46
CA ARG A 520 -64.14 -36.16 -61.40
C ARG A 520 -64.02 -35.09 -62.50
N ARG A 521 -63.14 -35.33 -63.49
CA ARG A 521 -62.99 -34.52 -64.71
C ARG A 521 -62.70 -35.43 -65.91
N VAL A 522 -63.66 -36.30 -66.22
CA VAL A 522 -63.94 -36.85 -67.56
C VAL A 522 -65.45 -36.86 -67.70
#